data_AF-A0A521XDM2-F1
#
_entry.id   AF-A0A521XDM2-F1
#
_cell.length_a   1.000
_cell.length_b   1.000
_cell.length_c   1.000
_cell.angle_alpha   90.00
_cell.angle_beta   90.00
_cell.angle_gamma   90.00
#
_symmetry.space_group_name_H-M   'P 1'
#
loop_
_entity.id
_entity.type
_entity.pdbx_description
1 polymer ?
#
loop_
_entity_poly.entity_id
_entity_poly.type
_entity_poly.pdbx_seq_one_letter_code
_entity_poly.pdbx_strand_id
1 'polypeptide(L)'
;MSNTIAVIDYGMGNLRSVSKALEHVAADADVRVTSDPEVVRRAERVVFPGQGAMPDCMREMDGRGLRPALLEAARSKPFLGICIGLQMLFE
;
A
#
# COMPACT_ATOMS: atom_id res chain seq x y z
N MET A 1 2.36 -17.92 11.20
CA MET A 1 1.80 -17.07 10.13
C MET A 1 2.66 -15.82 10.10
N SER A 2 3.16 -15.41 8.94
CA SER A 2 4.13 -14.30 8.86
C SER A 2 3.39 -12.97 8.83
N ASN A 3 3.25 -12.32 9.99
CA ASN A 3 2.51 -11.07 10.16
C ASN A 3 3.12 -9.90 9.36
N THR A 4 2.97 -9.89 8.04
CA THR A 4 3.61 -8.93 7.13
C THR A 4 2.62 -7.87 6.69
N ILE A 5 3.02 -6.61 6.82
CA ILE A 5 2.26 -5.44 6.35
C ILE A 5 3.04 -4.79 5.22
N ALA A 6 2.50 -4.83 4.00
CA ALA A 6 3.07 -4.08 2.89
C ALA A 6 2.57 -2.63 2.92
N VAL A 7 3.49 -1.67 3.00
CA VAL A 7 3.23 -0.24 2.81
C VAL A 7 3.63 0.12 1.39
N ILE A 8 2.68 0.61 0.62
CA ILE A 8 2.88 0.79 -0.82
C ILE A 8 3.69 2.06 -1.11
N ASP A 9 4.82 1.89 -1.77
CA ASP A 9 5.64 2.93 -2.35
C ASP A 9 5.35 3.04 -3.85
N TYR A 10 4.67 4.12 -4.23
CA TYR A 10 4.43 4.47 -5.63
C TYR A 10 5.16 5.77 -5.99
N GLY A 11 6.24 6.11 -5.28
CA GLY A 11 7.04 7.32 -5.51
C GLY A 11 6.52 8.58 -4.82
N MET A 12 5.42 8.49 -4.08
CA MET A 12 4.80 9.62 -3.38
C MET A 12 4.27 9.20 -2.00
N GLY A 13 4.13 10.18 -1.10
CA GLY A 13 3.51 10.00 0.21
C GLY A 13 4.46 10.07 1.41
N ASN A 14 3.89 10.07 2.61
CA ASN A 14 4.61 10.15 3.88
C ASN A 14 5.05 8.78 4.42
N LEU A 15 5.67 7.96 3.57
CA LEU A 15 6.00 6.55 3.82
C LEU A 15 6.71 6.31 5.16
N ARG A 16 7.67 7.17 5.51
CA ARG A 16 8.41 7.09 6.78
C ARG A 16 7.49 7.23 8.00
N SER A 17 6.55 8.18 7.96
CA SER A 17 5.62 8.39 9.08
C SER A 17 4.65 7.22 9.21
N VAL A 18 4.16 6.71 8.08
CA VAL A 18 3.26 5.55 8.06
C VAL A 18 3.96 4.30 8.54
N SER A 19 5.16 4.00 8.05
CA SER A 19 5.91 2.82 8.47
C SER A 19 6.22 2.87 9.97
N LYS A 20 6.66 4.02 10.49
CA LYS A 20 6.93 4.20 11.92
C LYS A 20 5.68 4.08 12.78
N ALA A 21 4.54 4.61 12.33
CA ALA A 21 3.27 4.44 13.04
C ALA A 21 2.87 2.96 13.10
N LEU A 22 3.01 2.22 12.00
CA LEU A 22 2.71 0.78 11.95
C LEU A 22 3.67 -0.04 12.83
N GLU A 23 4.97 0.23 12.75
CA GLU A 23 5.98 -0.40 13.62
C GLU A 23 5.68 -0.16 15.11
N HIS A 24 5.13 1.01 15.46
CA HIS A 24 4.78 1.35 16.84
C HIS A 24 3.52 0.62 17.33
N VAL A 25 2.46 0.56 16.51
CA VAL A 25 1.16 -0.02 16.92
C VAL A 25 1.05 -1.53 16.68
N ALA A 26 1.89 -2.07 15.80
CA ALA A 26 1.94 -3.47 15.44
C ALA A 26 3.38 -4.00 15.59
N ALA A 27 3.88 -4.01 16.82
CA ALA A 27 5.27 -4.36 17.15
C ALA A 27 5.71 -5.75 16.65
N ASP A 28 4.77 -6.70 16.55
CA ASP A 28 5.02 -8.06 16.05
C ASP A 28 4.85 -8.19 14.53
N ALA A 29 4.62 -7.08 13.82
CA ALA A 29 4.45 -7.07 12.38
C ALA A 29 5.76 -6.74 11.65
N ASP A 30 6.00 -7.47 10.56
CA ASP A 30 7.05 -7.20 9.60
C ASP A 30 6.56 -6.16 8.58
N VAL A 31 6.87 -4.89 8.84
CA VAL A 31 6.46 -3.75 8.01
C VAL A 31 7.43 -3.59 6.84
N ARG A 32 6.93 -3.80 5.62
CA ARG A 32 7.70 -3.67 4.38
C ARG A 32 7.19 -2.51 3.54
N VAL A 33 8.00 -1.46 3.40
CA VAL A 33 7.77 -0.44 2.36
C VAL A 33 8.21 -1.02 1.02
N THR A 34 7.34 -1.03 0.02
CA THR A 34 7.63 -1.72 -1.25
C THR A 34 6.92 -1.11 -2.45
N SER A 35 7.60 -1.13 -3.59
CA SER A 35 7.06 -0.84 -4.91
C SER A 35 6.95 -2.10 -5.79
N ASP A 36 7.18 -3.29 -5.21
CA ASP A 36 7.13 -4.58 -5.91
C ASP A 36 5.72 -5.21 -5.79
N PRO A 37 4.99 -5.42 -6.90
CA PRO A 37 3.69 -6.07 -6.93
C PRO A 37 3.68 -7.47 -6.28
N GLU A 38 4.75 -8.25 -6.39
CA GLU A 38 4.81 -9.60 -5.80
C GLU A 38 4.85 -9.55 -4.27
N VAL A 39 5.52 -8.54 -3.70
CA VAL A 39 5.52 -8.32 -2.24
C VAL A 39 4.12 -7.96 -1.77
N VAL A 40 3.39 -7.16 -2.53
CA VAL A 40 1.97 -6.82 -2.24
C VAL A 40 1.08 -8.06 -2.27
N ARG A 41 1.25 -8.93 -3.27
CA ARG A 41 0.48 -10.18 -3.36
C ARG A 41 0.80 -11.16 -2.24
N ARG A 42 2.05 -11.22 -1.78
CA ARG A 42 2.48 -12.15 -0.72
C ARG A 42 2.20 -11.63 0.69
N ALA A 43 2.11 -10.32 0.90
CA ALA A 43 1.85 -9.75 2.22
C ALA A 43 0.48 -10.18 2.77
N GLU A 44 0.38 -10.34 4.09
CA GLU A 44 -0.88 -10.70 4.75
C GLU A 44 -1.83 -9.49 4.84
N ARG A 45 -1.28 -8.27 4.89
CA ARG A 45 -2.02 -7.01 4.99
C ARG A 45 -1.39 -5.95 4.11
N VAL A 46 -2.19 -5.02 3.61
CA VAL A 46 -1.73 -3.91 2.77
C VAL A 46 -2.18 -2.57 3.33
N VAL A 47 -1.27 -1.59 3.33
CA VAL A 47 -1.54 -0.20 3.64
C VAL A 47 -1.15 0.64 2.42
N PHE A 48 -2.11 1.31 1.81
CA PHE A 48 -1.91 2.18 0.67
C PHE A 48 -2.04 3.65 1.09
N PRO A 49 -0.92 4.39 1.21
CA PRO A 49 -0.95 5.79 1.62
C PRO A 49 -1.27 6.71 0.44
N GLY A 50 -2.52 7.13 0.26
CA GLY A 50 -2.88 8.07 -0.80
C GLY A 50 -2.51 9.51 -0.44
N GLN A 51 -1.53 10.09 -1.13
CA GLN A 51 -1.20 11.52 -1.08
C GLN A 51 -0.91 12.08 -2.48
N GLY A 52 -1.35 13.31 -2.73
CA GLY A 52 -1.17 14.00 -4.02
C GLY A 52 -2.45 14.09 -4.85
N ALA A 53 -2.31 14.54 -6.09
CA ALA A 53 -3.42 14.62 -7.04
C ALA A 53 -3.71 13.25 -7.66
N MET A 54 -4.99 12.90 -7.77
CA MET A 54 -5.44 11.59 -8.27
C MET A 54 -4.79 11.17 -9.61
N PRO A 55 -4.68 12.03 -10.64
CA PRO A 55 -4.09 11.64 -11.92
C PRO A 55 -2.61 11.25 -11.82
N ASP A 56 -1.86 11.90 -10.93
CA ASP A 56 -0.44 11.65 -10.75
C ASP A 56 -0.22 10.31 -10.04
N CYS A 57 -1.02 10.04 -9.02
CA CYS A 57 -1.01 8.77 -8.31
C CYS A 57 -1.36 7.59 -9.24
N MET A 58 -2.36 7.75 -10.11
CA MET A 58 -2.73 6.72 -11.09
C MET A 58 -1.61 6.45 -12.09
N ARG A 59 -0.97 7.50 -12.64
CA ARG A 59 0.17 7.33 -13.55
C ARG A 59 1.33 6.58 -12.91
N GLU A 60 1.70 6.94 -11.68
CA GLU A 60 2.81 6.28 -10.98
C GLU A 60 2.48 4.80 -10.67
N MET A 61 1.25 4.51 -10.27
CA MET A 61 0.82 3.13 -10.03
C MET A 61 0.83 2.29 -11.30
N ASP A 62 0.32 2.82 -12.40
CA ASP A 62 0.27 2.14 -13.69
C ASP A 62 1.69 1.95 -14.26
N GLY A 63 2.54 2.97 -14.17
CA GLY A 63 3.95 2.91 -14.60
C GLY A 63 4.78 1.88 -13.84
N ARG A 64 4.37 1.51 -12.62
CA ARG A 64 5.02 0.50 -11.76
C ARG A 64 4.31 -0.85 -11.79
N GLY A 65 3.21 -0.99 -12.52
CA GLY A 65 2.42 -2.23 -12.54
C GLY A 65 1.80 -2.61 -11.19
N LEU A 66 1.66 -1.65 -10.26
CA LEU A 66 1.15 -1.89 -8.91
C LEU A 66 -0.37 -2.06 -8.88
N ARG A 67 -1.08 -1.40 -9.80
CA ARG A 67 -2.54 -1.32 -9.79
C ARG A 67 -3.23 -2.69 -9.76
N PRO A 68 -2.87 -3.69 -10.59
CA PRO A 68 -3.49 -5.01 -10.51
C PRO A 68 -3.30 -5.70 -9.15
N ALA A 69 -2.09 -5.63 -8.57
CA ALA A 69 -1.81 -6.26 -7.28
C ALA A 69 -2.55 -5.57 -6.12
N LEU A 70 -2.72 -4.25 -6.19
CA LEU A 70 -3.50 -3.50 -5.19
C LEU A 70 -4.99 -3.82 -5.27
N LEU A 71 -5.56 -3.90 -6.47
CA LEU A 71 -6.97 -4.28 -6.66
C LEU A 71 -7.24 -5.71 -6.20
N GLU A 72 -6.31 -6.63 -6.48
CA GLU A 72 -6.38 -8.00 -5.97
C GLU A 72 -6.33 -8.01 -4.43
N ALA A 73 -5.36 -7.32 -3.83
CA ALA A 73 -5.22 -7.24 -2.38
C ALA A 73 -6.44 -6.61 -1.70
N ALA A 74 -6.99 -5.53 -2.26
CA ALA A 74 -8.19 -4.88 -1.74
C ALA A 74 -9.41 -5.82 -1.70
N ARG A 75 -9.44 -6.85 -2.54
CA ARG A 75 -10.52 -7.85 -2.58
C ARG A 75 -10.26 -9.09 -1.73
N SER A 76 -8.99 -9.44 -1.49
CA SER A 76 -8.61 -10.74 -0.93
C SER A 76 -8.02 -10.71 0.47
N LYS A 77 -7.61 -9.54 0.99
CA LYS A 77 -6.95 -9.43 2.30
C LYS A 77 -7.24 -8.08 3.00
N PRO A 78 -6.96 -7.95 4.30
CA PRO A 78 -7.10 -6.68 5.00
C PRO A 78 -6.31 -5.57 4.30
N PHE A 79 -7.03 -4.53 3.88
CA PHE A 79 -6.51 -3.41 3.11
C PHE A 79 -6.91 -2.10 3.78
N LEU A 80 -5.94 -1.22 4.04
CA LEU A 80 -6.15 0.11 4.57
C LEU A 80 -5.71 1.15 3.55
N GLY A 81 -6.67 1.84 2.93
CA GLY A 81 -6.41 3.03 2.13
C GLY A 81 -6.42 4.28 3.02
N ILE A 82 -5.37 5.09 2.96
CA ILE A 82 -5.32 6.38 3.68
C ILE A 82 -5.67 7.50 2.70
N CYS A 83 -6.62 8.36 3.08
CA CYS A 83 -7.11 9.47 2.27
C CYS A 83 -7.63 8.99 0.89
N ILE A 84 -7.07 9.49 -0.20
CA ILE A 84 -7.51 9.19 -1.58
C ILE A 84 -7.24 7.73 -1.99
N GLY A 85 -6.43 6.98 -1.23
CA GLY A 85 -5.98 5.64 -1.61
C GLY A 85 -7.10 4.61 -1.84
N LEU A 86 -8.24 4.74 -1.15
CA LEU A 86 -9.39 3.84 -1.39
C LEU A 86 -10.25 4.31 -2.57
N GLN A 87 -10.51 5.62 -2.71
CA GLN A 87 -11.30 6.16 -3.83
C GLN A 87 -10.65 5.86 -5.19
N MET A 88 -9.32 5.91 -5.27
CA MET A 88 -8.54 5.55 -6.46
C MET A 88 -8.72 4.12 -6.98
N LEU A 89 -9.20 3.20 -6.14
CA LEU A 89 -9.39 1.79 -6.54
C LEU A 89 -10.78 1.54 -7.15
N PHE A 90 -11.72 2.46 -6.97
CA PHE A 90 -13.12 2.30 -7.37
C PHE A 90 -13.61 3.31 -8.42
N GLU A 91 -12.82 4.35 -8.71
CA GLU A 91 -13.03 5.35 -9.77
C GLU A 91 -11.89 5.30 -10.81
#